data_AF-A0A1A2H7Y2-F1
#
_entry.id   AF-A0A1A2H7Y2-F1
#
_cell.length_a   1.000
_cell.length_b   1.000
_cell.length_c   1.000
_cell.angle_alpha   90.00
_cell.angle_beta   90.00
_cell.angle_gamma   90.00
#
_symmetry.space_group_name_H-M   'P 1'
#
loop_
_entity.id
_entity.type
_entity.pdbx_description
1 polymer ?
#
loop_
_entity_poly.entity_id
_entity_poly.type
_entity_poly.pdbx_seq_one_letter_code
_entity_poly.pdbx_strand_id
1 'polypeptide(L)'
;MQLLRVDTAAVQGMAGRWAASAGQLNEAVAPDGIGMSWQASAAAVAAAHAEVTAFTEALATRVVGHAAHAGEANSGYLANEADAAHAMATLMPPVTGV
;
A
#
# COMPACT_ATOMS: atom_id res chain seq x y z
N MET A 1 16.53 -7.16 -25.72
CA MET A 1 15.62 -6.47 -24.78
C MET A 1 15.50 -7.35 -23.54
N GLN A 2 16.01 -6.92 -22.38
CA GLN A 2 15.76 -7.61 -21.12
C GLN A 2 14.34 -7.27 -20.69
N LEU A 3 13.43 -8.26 -20.64
CA LEU A 3 12.15 -8.10 -19.94
C LEU A 3 12.49 -7.85 -18.48
N LEU A 4 12.22 -6.64 -17.99
CA LEU A 4 12.35 -6.29 -16.59
C LEU A 4 11.20 -6.98 -15.85
N ARG A 5 11.39 -8.27 -15.53
CA ARG A 5 10.40 -9.06 -14.78
C ARG A 5 10.34 -8.51 -13.36
N VAL A 6 9.30 -7.74 -13.09
CA VAL A 6 8.96 -7.31 -11.74
C VAL A 6 8.58 -8.57 -10.94
N ASP A 7 9.18 -8.75 -9.76
CA ASP A 7 8.78 -9.80 -8.82
C ASP A 7 7.41 -9.42 -8.22
N THR A 8 6.35 -9.99 -8.81
CA THR A 8 4.95 -9.68 -8.49
C THR A 8 4.57 -10.12 -7.08
N ALA A 9 5.16 -11.22 -6.58
CA ALA A 9 4.96 -11.69 -5.21
C ALA A 9 5.59 -10.73 -4.19
N ALA A 10 6.78 -10.21 -4.50
CA ALA A 10 7.43 -9.22 -3.67
C ALA A 10 6.63 -7.90 -3.60
N VAL A 11 6.03 -7.45 -4.70
CA VAL A 11 5.19 -6.23 -4.75
C VAL A 11 3.91 -6.40 -3.94
N GLN A 12 3.19 -7.52 -4.07
CA GLN A 12 2.00 -7.79 -3.24
C GLN A 12 2.35 -7.88 -1.75
N GLY A 13 3.46 -8.55 -1.41
CA GLY A 13 3.95 -8.61 -0.03
C GLY A 13 4.28 -7.22 0.53
N MET A 14 4.81 -6.31 -0.30
CA MET A 14 5.11 -4.93 0.10
C MET A 14 3.84 -4.11 0.32
N ALA A 15 2.85 -4.23 -0.58
CA ALA A 15 1.55 -3.58 -0.43
C ALA A 15 0.83 -4.04 0.86
N GLY A 16 0.86 -5.34 1.17
CA GLY A 16 0.31 -5.87 2.41
C GLY A 16 0.99 -5.31 3.67
N ARG A 17 2.32 -5.17 3.66
CA ARG A 17 3.06 -4.57 4.78
C ARG A 17 2.71 -3.10 4.97
N TRP A 18 2.59 -2.32 3.89
CA TRP A 18 2.17 -0.92 3.96
C TRP A 18 0.76 -0.77 4.53
N ALA A 19 -0.19 -1.60 4.11
CA ALA A 19 -1.54 -1.60 4.66
C ALA A 19 -1.54 -1.91 6.17
N ALA A 20 -0.73 -2.88 6.62
CA ALA A 20 -0.61 -3.22 8.03
C ALA A 20 0.01 -2.07 8.85
N SER A 21 1.08 -1.44 8.36
CA SER A 21 1.68 -0.27 9.01
C SER A 21 0.73 0.92 9.11
N ALA A 22 -0.11 1.14 8.09
CA ALA A 22 -1.16 2.17 8.13
C ALA A 22 -2.21 1.87 9.21
N GLY A 23 -2.61 0.61 9.38
CA GLY A 23 -3.50 0.19 10.46
C GLY A 23 -2.92 0.49 11.85
N GLN A 24 -1.64 0.15 12.07
CA GLN A 24 -0.95 0.40 13.34
C GLN A 24 -0.84 1.90 13.67
N LEU A 25 -0.65 2.76 12.68
CA LEU A 25 -0.62 4.22 12.87
C LEU A 25 -1.95 4.75 13.42
N ASN A 26 -3.08 4.17 13.01
CA ASN A 26 -4.41 4.58 13.51
C ASN A 26 -4.72 4.05 14.92
N GLU A 27 -4.00 3.04 15.42
CA GLU A 27 -4.18 2.50 16.78
C GLU A 27 -3.49 3.35 17.85
N ALA A 28 -2.73 4.38 17.48
CA ALA A 28 -2.06 5.27 18.42
C ALA A 28 -3.07 6.15 19.17
N VAL A 29 -3.51 5.68 20.34
CA VAL A 29 -4.41 6.40 21.25
C VAL A 29 -3.65 7.52 21.98
N ALA A 30 -4.21 8.73 22.00
CA ALA A 30 -3.69 9.83 22.80
C ALA A 30 -3.82 9.49 24.31
N PRO A 31 -2.79 9.71 25.14
CA PRO A 31 -2.90 9.51 26.57
C PRO A 31 -3.96 10.43 27.18
N ASP A 32 -4.89 9.84 27.94
CA ASP A 32 -5.90 10.57 28.69
C ASP A 32 -5.28 11.30 29.89
N GLY A 33 -5.68 12.56 30.11
CA GLY A 33 -5.44 13.26 31.38
C GLY A 33 -4.21 14.17 31.44
N ILE A 34 -3.84 14.86 30.35
CA ILE A 34 -2.75 15.85 30.37
C ILE A 34 -3.22 17.18 31.00
N GLY A 35 -3.37 17.19 32.32
CA GLY A 35 -3.53 18.41 33.13
C GLY A 35 -4.93 19.03 33.18
N MET A 36 -5.10 20.00 34.08
CA MET A 36 -6.37 20.72 34.25
C MET A 36 -6.64 21.65 33.05
N SER A 37 -7.90 21.71 32.61
CA SER A 37 -8.35 22.47 31.42
C SER A 37 -7.98 23.97 31.41
N TRP A 38 -7.67 24.54 32.57
CA TRP A 38 -7.31 25.95 32.74
C TRP A 38 -5.83 26.25 32.46
N GLN A 39 -5.00 25.21 32.32
CA GLN A 39 -3.57 25.37 32.10
C GLN A 39 -3.28 25.53 30.60
N ALA A 40 -2.72 26.67 30.19
CA ALA A 40 -2.43 26.95 28.78
C ALA A 40 -1.53 25.87 28.12
N SER A 41 -0.60 25.28 28.88
CA SER A 41 0.22 24.18 28.38
C SER A 41 -0.57 22.88 28.17
N ALA A 42 -1.60 22.60 28.97
CA ALA A 42 -2.48 21.44 28.76
C ALA A 42 -3.27 21.60 27.44
N ALA A 43 -3.81 22.80 27.19
CA ALA A 43 -4.48 23.11 25.93
C ALA A 43 -3.54 23.00 24.72
N ALA A 44 -2.29 23.49 24.84
CA ALA A 44 -1.29 23.39 23.78
C ALA A 44 -0.91 21.92 23.46
N VAL A 45 -0.74 21.07 24.48
CA VAL A 45 -0.43 19.65 24.27
C VAL A 45 -1.62 18.91 23.66
N ALA A 46 -2.84 19.19 24.10
CA ALA A 46 -4.04 18.61 23.50
C ALA A 46 -4.19 19.00 22.01
N ALA A 47 -3.92 20.26 21.67
CA ALA A 47 -3.91 20.72 20.27
C ALA A 47 -2.83 20.00 19.44
N ALA A 48 -1.61 19.87 19.97
CA ALA A 48 -0.53 19.15 19.31
C ALA A 48 -0.88 17.67 19.08
N HIS A 49 -1.53 17.01 20.05
CA HIS A 49 -2.02 15.64 19.87
C HIS A 49 -3.07 15.56 18.76
N ALA A 50 -4.05 16.47 18.73
CA ALA A 50 -5.05 16.50 17.68
C ALA A 50 -4.41 16.70 16.27
N GLU A 51 -3.40 17.55 16.16
CA GLU A 51 -2.64 17.75 14.91
C GLU A 51 -1.89 16.48 14.50
N VAL A 52 -1.21 15.82 15.43
CA VAL A 52 -0.49 14.56 15.17
C VAL A 52 -1.47 13.47 14.74
N THR A 53 -2.62 13.32 15.40
CA THR A 53 -3.66 12.35 15.02
C THR A 53 -4.17 12.61 13.61
N ALA A 54 -4.53 13.87 13.30
CA ALA A 54 -4.99 14.23 11.96
C ALA A 54 -3.91 13.97 10.88
N PHE A 55 -2.64 14.24 11.20
CA PHE A 55 -1.52 13.93 10.33
C PHE A 55 -1.35 12.42 10.11
N THR A 56 -1.41 11.60 11.16
CA THR A 56 -1.26 10.15 11.06
C THR A 56 -2.41 9.51 10.29
N GLU A 57 -3.65 9.98 10.47
CA GLU A 57 -4.81 9.51 9.70
C GLU A 57 -4.66 9.83 8.21
N ALA A 58 -4.22 11.06 7.88
CA ALA A 58 -3.97 11.46 6.50
C ALA A 58 -2.82 10.65 5.87
N LEU A 59 -1.77 10.37 6.63
CA LEU A 59 -0.67 9.52 6.20
C LEU A 59 -1.14 8.08 5.95
N ALA A 60 -1.89 7.49 6.89
CA ALA A 60 -2.45 6.15 6.76
C ALA A 60 -3.31 6.02 5.50
N THR A 61 -4.19 7.00 5.27
CA THR A 61 -5.04 7.05 4.07
C THR A 61 -4.21 7.07 2.78
N ARG A 62 -3.15 7.89 2.73
CA ARG A 62 -2.25 7.94 1.57
C ARG A 62 -1.54 6.61 1.35
N VAL A 63 -0.98 6.02 2.41
CA VAL A 63 -0.25 4.74 2.34
C VAL A 63 -1.17 3.62 1.84
N VAL A 64 -2.41 3.54 2.34
CA VAL A 64 -3.40 2.57 1.85
C VAL A 64 -3.73 2.79 0.38
N GLY A 65 -3.92 4.05 -0.05
CA GLY A 65 -4.17 4.37 -1.46
C GLY A 65 -3.02 3.93 -2.38
N HIS A 66 -1.77 4.14 -1.97
CA HIS A 66 -0.60 3.71 -2.74
C HIS A 66 -0.48 2.17 -2.77
N ALA A 67 -0.78 1.50 -1.66
CA ALA A 67 -0.79 0.05 -1.59
C ALA A 67 -1.84 -0.56 -2.53
N ALA A 68 -3.05 0.03 -2.59
CA ALA A 68 -4.10 -0.38 -3.51
C ALA A 68 -3.66 -0.21 -4.97
N HIS A 69 -3.11 0.96 -5.32
CA HIS A 69 -2.63 1.23 -6.67
C HIS A 69 -1.51 0.26 -7.09
N ALA A 70 -0.56 -0.05 -6.20
CA ALA A 70 0.47 -1.04 -6.45
C ALA A 70 -0.11 -2.44 -6.69
N GLY A 71 -1.15 -2.82 -5.93
CA GLY A 71 -1.89 -4.07 -6.12
C GLY A 71 -2.61 -4.15 -7.47
N GLU A 72 -3.26 -3.07 -7.89
CA GLU A 72 -3.93 -2.97 -9.21
C GLU A 72 -2.93 -3.07 -10.35
N ALA A 73 -1.83 -2.32 -10.29
CA ALA A 73 -0.77 -2.35 -11.29
C ALA A 73 -0.17 -3.76 -11.44
N ASN A 74 0.03 -4.46 -10.31
CA ASN A 74 0.50 -5.83 -10.30
C ASN A 74 -0.47 -6.80 -10.99
N SER A 75 -1.77 -6.69 -10.69
CA SER A 75 -2.80 -7.50 -11.36
C SER A 75 -2.86 -7.23 -12.86
N GLY A 76 -2.73 -5.96 -13.27
CA GLY A 76 -2.65 -5.60 -14.69
C GLY A 76 -1.44 -6.20 -15.39
N TYR A 77 -0.27 -6.19 -14.74
CA TYR A 77 0.94 -6.82 -15.27
C TYR A 77 0.76 -8.34 -15.49
N LEU A 78 0.18 -9.03 -14.50
CA LEU A 78 -0.09 -10.47 -14.60
C LEU A 78 -1.05 -10.83 -15.74
N ALA A 79 -2.11 -10.04 -15.93
CA ALA A 79 -3.04 -10.22 -17.04
C ALA A 79 -2.33 -10.03 -18.39
N ASN A 80 -1.53 -8.98 -18.52
CA ASN A 80 -0.79 -8.70 -19.75
C ASN A 80 0.21 -9.82 -20.10
N GLU A 81 0.91 -10.39 -19.11
CA GLU A 81 1.80 -11.55 -19.33
C GLU A 81 1.02 -12.79 -19.77
N ALA A 82 -0.16 -13.04 -19.21
CA ALA A 82 -1.01 -14.16 -19.61
C ALA A 82 -1.52 -14.01 -21.05
N ASP A 83 -1.97 -12.82 -21.43
CA ASP A 83 -2.42 -12.50 -22.78
C ASP A 83 -1.27 -12.63 -23.80
N ALA A 84 -0.09 -12.13 -23.45
CA ALA A 84 1.11 -12.26 -24.28
C ALA A 84 1.52 -13.73 -24.49
N ALA A 85 1.47 -14.55 -23.42
CA ALA A 85 1.74 -15.98 -23.51
C ALA A 85 0.73 -16.71 -24.41
N HIS A 86 -0.56 -16.37 -24.30
CA HIS A 86 -1.61 -16.93 -25.15
C HIS A 86 -1.43 -16.57 -26.63
N ALA A 87 -1.11 -15.30 -26.92
CA ALA A 87 -0.84 -14.84 -28.26
C ALA A 87 0.37 -15.57 -28.88
N MET A 88 1.45 -15.74 -28.12
CA MET A 88 2.62 -16.50 -28.59
C MET A 88 2.30 -17.98 -28.86
N ALA A 89 1.50 -18.62 -28.01
CA ALA A 89 1.09 -20.02 -28.20
C ALA A 89 0.25 -20.20 -29.48
N THR A 90 -0.60 -19.23 -29.81
CA THR A 90 -1.44 -19.26 -31.03
C THR A 90 -0.61 -19.11 -32.31
N LEU A 91 0.53 -18.43 -32.23
CA LEU A 91 1.44 -18.24 -33.35
C LEU A 91 2.42 -19.42 -33.57
N MET A 92 2.44 -20.42 -32.67
CA MET A 92 3.31 -21.59 -32.82
C MET A 92 2.73 -22.60 -33.83
N PRO A 93 3.47 -22.98 -34.90
CA PRO A 93 3.04 -24.02 -35.83
C PRO A 93 2.95 -25.39 -35.13
N PRO A 94 2.11 -26.32 -35.61
CA PRO A 94 2.09 -27.69 -35.11
C PRO A 94 3.46 -28.33 -35.34
N VAL A 95 4.10 -28.83 -34.28
CA VAL A 95 5.27 -29.70 -34.41
C VAL A 95 4.78 -31.05 -34.93
N THR A 96 4.69 -31.19 -36.25
CA THR A 96 4.62 -32.50 -36.90
C THR A 96 6.03 -33.09 -36.86
N GLY A 97 6.31 -33.88 -35.82
CA GLY A 97 7.50 -34.72 -35.76
C GLY A 97 7.41 -35.81 -36.83
N VAL A 98 8.47 -35.95 -37.62
CA VAL A 98 8.72 -37.06 -38.55
C VAL A 98 9.41 -38.19 -37.80
#